data_AF-A0A9P1AFF6-F1
#
_entry.id   AF-A0A9P1AFF6-F1
#
_cell.length_a   1.000
_cell.length_b   1.000
_cell.length_c   1.000
_cell.angle_alpha   90.00
_cell.angle_beta   90.00
_cell.angle_gamma   90.00
#
_symmetry.space_group_name_H-M   'P 1'
#
loop_
_entity.id
_entity.type
_entity.pdbx_description
1 polymer ?
#
loop_
_entity_poly.entity_id
_entity_poly.type
_entity_poly.pdbx_seq_one_letter_code
_entity_poly.pdbx_strand_id
1 'polypeptide(L)'
;MVTDIANSRIFRRRSSTFTDPTNVLAIHELRSRILQDPAATVKHSPEDIHRIRHEDWWLDRFLNSVNYDVDIAYAIILECLKWRRNFEVDRISLLSLKPLLDNQLMYLHEKDLQNRHILWIMMSKYKNGDDGFEKLFTFWMERHYMEYSGCQLLTVFIDMSGTGLKNMSFDAMKFIIHSSKYYYPNAIDAILIFENPSILNASWKVIGSWLESSAATQRHDLLTFVTKLSVTHYVPKSHLLEHQGGTDTFKFTMDELAKCLPPPPPPKPSPKLLQQRMHSIDDTANNNVTEFDFSSFQKRNVKFDEESTTKRAPSLSRRSSRGPKNRKSHIPPSLRPLIENRVNAPNDDWSSNDFVSITPRDELCLEKLEGENDLLDVVLVKNQSSDTPILFKFKTTSPEKFRVRPSSGIVQPGTTEIIRVYLQYEYRHSWNKEKFLLLTMESSSTDLDSFADHFKSAIKKAEFKFKCKLSENVKLDEPEERRSSFLLQQQQQQHKFGSFSVSDFNINLPLIVSVLFLFLMFQFFYILQVRSDNAVLRETLLSLSTQMKESSAPIQETLAEAAKQEL
;
A
#
# COMPACT_ATOMS: atom_id res chain seq x y z
N MET A 1 -15.11 20.39 22.04
CA MET A 1 -13.90 19.57 21.80
C MET A 1 -12.60 20.37 21.58
N VAL A 2 -12.64 21.70 21.41
CA VAL A 2 -11.41 22.55 21.30
C VAL A 2 -10.70 22.76 22.64
N THR A 3 -11.36 22.50 23.78
CA THR A 3 -10.85 22.77 25.13
C THR A 3 -9.91 21.71 25.70
N ASP A 4 -9.82 20.52 25.12
CA ASP A 4 -8.97 19.43 25.64
C ASP A 4 -7.54 19.41 25.06
N ILE A 5 -7.28 20.17 23.99
CA ILE A 5 -5.99 20.15 23.29
C ILE A 5 -4.87 20.76 24.15
N ALA A 6 -5.16 21.85 24.86
CA ALA A 6 -4.18 22.58 25.67
C ALA A 6 -3.77 21.83 26.97
N ASN A 7 -4.61 20.92 27.48
CA ASN A 7 -4.39 20.25 28.76
C ASN A 7 -3.89 18.79 28.63
N SER A 8 -3.75 18.27 27.41
CA SER A 8 -3.27 16.90 27.23
C SER A 8 -1.78 16.77 27.59
N ARG A 9 -1.43 15.77 28.41
CA ARG A 9 -0.03 15.39 28.71
C ARG A 9 0.77 15.04 27.44
N ILE A 10 0.09 14.74 26.34
CA ILE A 10 0.65 14.44 25.01
C ILE A 10 1.29 15.69 24.40
N PHE A 11 0.64 16.86 24.52
CA PHE A 11 1.20 18.13 24.05
C PHE A 11 2.47 18.51 24.84
N ARG A 12 2.47 18.30 26.17
CA ARG A 12 3.65 18.58 27.02
C ARG A 12 4.86 17.68 26.76
N ARG A 13 4.67 16.39 26.42
CA ARG A 13 5.79 15.47 26.13
C ARG A 13 6.41 15.66 24.74
N ARG A 14 5.66 16.21 23.77
CA ARG A 14 6.16 16.47 22.41
C ARG A 14 6.49 17.94 22.13
N SER A 15 6.17 18.84 23.06
CA SER A 15 6.70 20.21 23.12
C SER A 15 8.23 20.27 23.25
N SER A 16 8.92 19.16 23.52
CA SER A 16 10.39 19.13 23.61
C SER A 16 11.10 19.29 22.25
N THR A 17 10.41 19.09 21.12
CA THR A 17 11.00 19.33 19.80
C THR A 17 11.20 20.82 19.53
N PHE A 18 10.32 21.67 20.06
CA PHE A 18 10.40 23.13 19.96
C PHE A 18 11.36 23.78 20.97
N THR A 19 11.92 23.02 21.90
CA THR A 19 12.87 23.53 22.90
C THR A 19 14.34 23.33 22.49
N ASP A 20 14.61 22.44 21.54
CA ASP A 20 15.96 22.23 21.01
C ASP A 20 16.27 23.30 19.95
N PRO A 21 17.28 24.17 20.17
CA PRO A 21 17.66 25.20 19.20
C PRO A 21 18.00 24.63 17.82
N THR A 22 18.52 23.40 17.75
CA THR A 22 18.92 22.73 16.50
C THR A 22 17.71 22.40 15.64
N ASN A 23 16.63 21.91 16.26
CA ASN A 23 15.39 21.57 15.56
C ASN A 23 14.69 22.82 15.01
N VAL A 24 14.71 23.91 15.78
CA VAL A 24 14.17 25.21 15.35
C VAL A 24 14.93 25.74 14.14
N LEU A 25 16.26 25.64 14.13
CA LEU A 25 17.08 26.00 12.98
C LEU A 25 16.73 25.15 11.74
N ALA A 26 16.57 23.84 11.91
CA ALA A 26 16.17 22.95 10.81
C ALA A 26 14.80 23.31 10.22
N ILE A 27 13.83 23.69 11.05
CA ILE A 27 12.51 24.18 10.60
C ILE A 27 12.66 25.47 9.78
N HIS A 28 13.44 26.44 10.28
CA HIS A 28 13.68 27.69 9.56
C HIS A 28 14.41 27.47 8.24
N GLU A 29 15.43 26.60 8.22
CA GLU A 29 16.17 26.27 7.00
C GLU A 29 15.26 25.58 5.97
N LEU A 30 14.51 24.57 6.38
CA LEU A 30 13.56 23.87 5.51
C LEU A 30 12.53 24.83 4.93
N ARG A 31 11.94 25.69 5.77
CA ARG A 31 11.01 26.75 5.34
C ARG A 31 11.64 27.67 4.32
N SER A 32 12.86 28.16 4.60
CA SER A 32 13.57 29.08 3.72
C SER A 32 13.81 28.45 2.34
N ARG A 33 14.28 27.19 2.31
CA ARG A 33 14.51 26.47 1.05
C ARG A 33 13.23 26.32 0.22
N ILE A 34 12.11 25.96 0.85
CA ILE A 34 10.83 25.80 0.14
C ILE A 34 10.33 27.14 -0.40
N LEU A 35 10.41 28.23 0.39
CA LEU A 35 9.90 29.54 -0.02
C LEU A 35 10.81 30.27 -1.02
N GLN A 36 12.10 29.90 -1.09
CA GLN A 36 13.04 30.43 -2.07
C GLN A 36 13.04 29.62 -3.37
N ASP A 37 12.51 28.39 -3.38
CA ASP A 37 12.39 27.59 -4.60
C ASP A 37 11.36 28.25 -5.57
N PRO A 38 11.81 28.73 -6.75
CA PRO A 38 10.93 29.34 -7.73
C PRO A 38 9.84 28.37 -8.24
N ALA A 39 10.13 27.06 -8.24
CA ALA A 39 9.19 26.03 -8.65
C ALA A 39 8.13 25.73 -7.60
N ALA A 40 8.43 25.93 -6.32
CA ALA A 40 7.48 25.72 -5.22
C ALA A 40 6.47 26.87 -5.14
N THR A 41 6.94 28.12 -5.23
CA THR A 41 6.08 29.29 -4.98
C THR A 41 4.99 29.50 -6.05
N VAL A 42 5.23 29.07 -7.29
CA VAL A 42 4.31 29.29 -8.43
C VAL A 42 3.31 28.15 -8.64
N LYS A 43 3.57 26.95 -8.08
CA LYS A 43 2.86 25.73 -8.46
C LYS A 43 2.09 25.04 -7.34
N HIS A 44 1.98 25.60 -6.14
CA HIS A 44 1.33 24.94 -5.00
C HIS A 44 0.07 25.66 -4.51
N SER A 45 -0.76 24.96 -3.74
CA SER A 45 -2.00 25.48 -3.17
C SER A 45 -1.69 26.69 -2.26
N PRO A 46 -2.42 27.82 -2.34
CA PRO A 46 -2.21 28.97 -1.47
C PRO A 46 -2.26 28.60 0.01
N GLU A 47 -3.16 27.69 0.39
CA GLU A 47 -3.33 27.17 1.74
C GLU A 47 -2.10 26.40 2.22
N ASP A 48 -1.49 25.58 1.37
CA ASP A 48 -0.27 24.84 1.72
C ASP A 48 0.92 25.79 1.91
N ILE A 49 1.04 26.82 1.06
CA ILE A 49 2.07 27.86 1.21
C ILE A 49 1.84 28.69 2.47
N HIS A 50 0.59 29.02 2.79
CA HIS A 50 0.24 29.68 4.04
C HIS A 50 0.66 28.82 5.24
N ARG A 51 0.36 27.52 5.22
CA ARG A 51 0.78 26.57 6.25
C ARG A 51 2.30 26.53 6.41
N ILE A 52 3.06 26.41 5.31
CA ILE A 52 4.53 26.43 5.36
C ILE A 52 5.06 27.72 6.00
N ARG A 53 4.45 28.87 5.72
CA ARG A 53 4.88 30.17 6.27
C ARG A 53 4.61 30.32 7.76
N HIS A 54 3.48 29.79 8.24
CA HIS A 54 2.95 30.15 9.55
C HIS A 54 2.84 28.99 10.55
N GLU A 55 2.93 27.74 10.10
CA GLU A 55 2.68 26.56 10.93
C GLU A 55 3.93 25.67 11.02
N ASP A 56 4.76 25.89 12.03
CA ASP A 56 5.98 25.11 12.27
C ASP A 56 5.70 23.61 12.45
N TRP A 57 4.57 23.27 13.08
CA TRP A 57 4.21 21.89 13.38
C TRP A 57 4.17 21.02 12.12
N TRP A 58 3.78 21.58 10.98
CA TRP A 58 3.66 20.80 9.76
C TRP A 58 5.04 20.40 9.24
N LEU A 59 5.98 21.35 9.23
CA LEU A 59 7.38 21.11 8.84
C LEU A 59 8.09 20.17 9.82
N ASP A 60 7.85 20.34 11.12
CA ASP A 60 8.41 19.47 12.16
C ASP A 60 8.06 18.00 11.93
N ARG A 61 6.85 17.69 11.43
CA ARG A 61 6.45 16.30 11.14
C ARG A 61 7.29 15.64 10.04
N PHE A 62 7.64 16.40 9.00
CA PHE A 62 8.51 15.92 7.92
C PHE A 62 9.96 15.79 8.40
N LEU A 63 10.46 16.74 9.19
CA LEU A 63 11.82 16.68 9.74
C LEU A 63 11.97 15.51 10.71
N ASN A 64 11.03 15.37 11.65
CA ASN A 64 11.07 14.34 12.66
C ASN A 64 11.03 12.92 12.07
N SER A 65 10.37 12.71 10.93
CA SER A 65 10.32 11.39 10.29
C SER A 65 11.63 10.94 9.64
N VAL A 66 12.58 11.87 9.48
CA VAL A 66 13.92 11.64 8.91
C VAL A 66 15.02 12.16 9.83
N ASN A 67 14.78 12.17 11.14
CA ASN A 67 15.75 12.58 12.17
C ASN A 67 16.36 13.98 11.94
N TYR A 68 15.52 14.92 11.49
CA TYR A 68 15.88 16.31 11.21
C TYR A 68 16.92 16.50 10.09
N ASP A 69 17.09 15.51 9.21
CA ASP A 69 17.83 15.70 7.95
C ASP A 69 17.04 16.61 7.00
N VAL A 70 17.52 17.86 6.85
CA VAL A 70 16.86 18.89 6.06
C VAL A 70 16.82 18.55 4.57
N ASP A 71 17.85 17.89 4.03
CA ASP A 71 17.93 17.55 2.61
C ASP A 71 16.89 16.47 2.25
N ILE A 72 16.79 15.43 3.07
CA ILE A 72 15.79 14.38 2.87
C ILE A 72 14.38 14.93 3.12
N ALA A 73 14.18 15.71 4.19
CA ALA A 73 12.87 16.30 4.49
C ALA A 73 12.39 17.22 3.38
N TYR A 74 13.29 18.02 2.79
CA TYR A 74 13.02 18.88 1.64
C TYR A 74 12.52 18.09 0.42
N ALA A 75 13.17 16.98 0.09
CA ALA A 75 12.74 16.13 -1.01
C ALA A 75 11.35 15.52 -0.78
N ILE A 76 11.09 15.05 0.46
CA ILE A 76 9.80 14.44 0.83
C ILE A 76 8.67 15.46 0.76
N ILE A 77 8.83 16.64 1.36
CA ILE A 77 7.77 17.65 1.39
C ILE A 77 7.49 18.21 -0.01
N LEU A 78 8.50 18.34 -0.88
CA LEU A 78 8.28 18.76 -2.28
C LEU A 78 7.45 17.74 -3.07
N GLU A 79 7.73 16.44 -2.90
CA GLU A 79 6.90 15.38 -3.49
C GLU A 79 5.50 15.34 -2.86
N CYS A 80 5.36 15.62 -1.56
CA CYS A 80 4.05 15.78 -0.91
C CYS A 80 3.24 16.92 -1.54
N LEU A 81 3.80 18.12 -1.66
CA LEU A 81 3.13 19.29 -2.25
C LEU A 81 2.73 19.06 -3.73
N LYS A 82 3.58 18.36 -4.48
CA LYS A 82 3.29 17.95 -5.86
C LYS A 82 2.16 16.93 -5.92
N TRP A 83 2.14 15.95 -5.01
CA TRP A 83 1.05 14.99 -4.89
C TRP A 83 -0.25 15.67 -4.49
N ARG A 84 -0.26 16.50 -3.44
CA ARG A 84 -1.45 17.21 -2.95
C ARG A 84 -2.18 17.98 -4.05
N ARG A 85 -1.41 18.66 -4.90
CA ARG A 85 -1.94 19.35 -6.09
C ARG A 85 -2.52 18.36 -7.11
N ASN A 86 -1.75 17.36 -7.52
CA ASN A 86 -2.16 16.44 -8.59
C ASN A 86 -3.34 15.55 -8.16
N PHE A 87 -3.45 15.27 -6.86
CA PHE A 87 -4.52 14.52 -6.23
C PHE A 87 -5.75 15.38 -5.89
N GLU A 88 -5.60 16.70 -5.98
CA GLU A 88 -6.61 17.70 -5.63
C GLU A 88 -7.19 17.51 -4.23
N VAL A 89 -6.31 17.40 -3.22
CA VAL A 89 -6.69 17.12 -1.81
C VAL A 89 -7.77 18.10 -1.31
N ASP A 90 -7.61 19.39 -1.60
CA ASP A 90 -8.54 20.45 -1.17
C ASP A 90 -9.91 20.37 -1.87
N ARG A 91 -10.04 19.55 -2.92
CA ARG A 91 -11.26 19.40 -3.75
C ARG A 91 -11.93 18.05 -3.60
N ILE A 92 -11.50 17.22 -2.65
CA ILE A 92 -12.15 15.94 -2.37
C ILE A 92 -13.60 16.21 -1.95
N SER A 93 -14.53 15.87 -2.84
CA SER A 93 -15.96 16.13 -2.64
C SER A 93 -16.59 15.06 -1.75
N LEU A 94 -17.25 15.49 -0.68
CA LEU A 94 -17.98 14.56 0.18
C LEU A 94 -19.08 13.80 -0.59
N LEU A 95 -19.68 14.45 -1.60
CA LEU A 95 -20.68 13.83 -2.45
C LEU A 95 -20.11 12.64 -3.25
N SER A 96 -18.86 12.76 -3.74
CA SER A 96 -18.22 11.64 -4.46
C SER A 96 -17.84 10.49 -3.51
N LEU A 97 -17.66 10.77 -2.23
CA LEU A 97 -17.34 9.76 -1.22
C LEU A 97 -18.59 9.09 -0.63
N LYS A 98 -19.77 9.67 -0.84
CA LYS A 98 -21.03 9.21 -0.23
C LYS A 98 -21.27 7.70 -0.39
N PRO A 99 -21.07 7.07 -1.57
CA PRO A 99 -21.30 5.63 -1.73
C PRO A 99 -20.42 4.76 -0.82
N LEU A 100 -19.18 5.18 -0.57
CA LEU A 100 -18.22 4.45 0.26
C LEU A 100 -18.48 4.66 1.76
N LEU A 101 -18.87 5.88 2.11
CA LEU A 101 -19.29 6.25 3.46
C LEU A 101 -20.60 5.56 3.86
N ASP A 102 -21.59 5.54 2.98
CA ASP A 102 -22.86 4.82 3.19
C ASP A 102 -22.63 3.31 3.36
N ASN A 103 -21.70 2.75 2.58
CA ASN A 103 -21.28 1.35 2.73
C ASN A 103 -20.42 1.14 4.00
N GLN A 104 -19.99 2.20 4.69
CA GLN A 104 -19.12 2.16 5.87
C GLN A 104 -17.81 1.40 5.58
N LEU A 105 -17.21 1.69 4.42
CA LEU A 105 -15.92 1.12 4.03
C LEU A 105 -14.80 1.58 4.97
N MET A 106 -14.83 2.85 5.37
CA MET A 106 -13.80 3.44 6.22
C MET A 106 -14.37 4.59 7.07
N TYR A 107 -14.02 4.61 8.35
CA TYR A 107 -14.48 5.62 9.32
C TYR A 107 -13.56 5.70 10.54
N LEU A 108 -13.52 6.87 11.18
CA LEU A 108 -12.89 7.05 12.50
C LEU A 108 -13.90 6.68 13.59
N HIS A 109 -13.47 5.88 14.56
CA HIS A 109 -14.30 5.54 15.72
C HIS A 109 -13.44 5.01 16.86
N GLU A 110 -13.71 5.47 18.08
CA GLU A 110 -13.02 5.06 19.31
C GLU A 110 -11.48 5.19 19.31
N LYS A 111 -10.89 4.73 20.41
CA LYS A 111 -9.46 4.74 20.67
C LYS A 111 -8.93 3.36 21.07
N ASP A 112 -7.67 3.12 20.78
CA ASP A 112 -6.96 1.95 21.27
C ASP A 112 -6.45 2.10 22.71
N LEU A 113 -5.78 1.07 23.24
CA LEU A 113 -5.24 1.08 24.61
C LEU A 113 -4.14 2.13 24.84
N GLN A 114 -3.51 2.63 23.77
CA GLN A 114 -2.53 3.70 23.81
C GLN A 114 -3.18 5.08 23.63
N ASN A 115 -4.53 5.17 23.66
CA ASN A 115 -5.30 6.39 23.46
C ASN A 115 -5.04 7.04 22.07
N ARG A 116 -4.76 6.21 21.06
CA ARG A 116 -4.68 6.60 19.64
C ARG A 116 -6.05 6.42 19.00
N HIS A 117 -6.49 7.37 18.16
CA HIS A 117 -7.75 7.22 17.43
C HIS A 117 -7.63 6.07 16.43
N ILE A 118 -8.74 5.34 16.23
CA ILE A 118 -8.76 4.20 15.31
C ILE A 118 -9.44 4.61 14.00
N LEU A 119 -8.71 4.44 12.89
CA LEU A 119 -9.26 4.47 11.54
C LEU A 119 -9.60 3.06 11.11
N TRP A 120 -10.89 2.74 11.09
CA TRP A 120 -11.40 1.44 10.70
C TRP A 120 -11.48 1.32 9.18
N ILE A 121 -11.03 0.20 8.63
CA ILE A 121 -11.13 -0.16 7.20
C ILE A 121 -11.75 -1.54 7.10
N MET A 122 -12.95 -1.63 6.53
CA MET A 122 -13.71 -2.88 6.38
C MET A 122 -13.44 -3.52 5.02
N MET A 123 -12.43 -4.38 4.91
CA MET A 123 -11.97 -4.87 3.59
C MET A 123 -12.98 -5.76 2.87
N SER A 124 -13.86 -6.46 3.59
CA SER A 124 -14.96 -7.21 2.97
C SER A 124 -15.91 -6.32 2.15
N LYS A 125 -15.93 -5.02 2.41
CA LYS A 125 -16.74 -4.02 1.71
C LYS A 125 -16.03 -3.35 0.54
N TYR A 126 -14.70 -3.51 0.44
CA TYR A 126 -13.92 -2.97 -0.65
C TYR A 126 -14.25 -3.68 -1.96
N LYS A 127 -14.40 -2.92 -3.04
CA LYS A 127 -14.63 -3.44 -4.40
C LYS A 127 -13.39 -3.16 -5.24
N ASN A 128 -12.87 -4.19 -5.90
CA ASN A 128 -11.71 -4.01 -6.77
C ASN A 128 -12.04 -3.08 -7.95
N GLY A 129 -11.14 -2.13 -8.22
CA GLY A 129 -11.36 -1.07 -9.22
C GLY A 129 -12.14 0.15 -8.73
N ASP A 130 -12.46 0.23 -7.43
CA ASP A 130 -12.99 1.44 -6.80
C ASP A 130 -11.91 2.53 -6.74
N ASP A 131 -12.13 3.65 -7.42
CA ASP A 131 -11.20 4.79 -7.49
C ASP A 131 -11.43 5.81 -6.37
N GLY A 132 -12.41 5.56 -5.49
CA GLY A 132 -12.73 6.40 -4.35
C GLY A 132 -11.99 6.01 -3.07
N PHE A 133 -11.34 4.83 -3.01
CA PHE A 133 -10.66 4.37 -1.81
C PHE A 133 -9.55 5.33 -1.37
N GLU A 134 -8.65 5.71 -2.28
CA GLU A 134 -7.55 6.62 -2.00
C GLU A 134 -8.08 7.99 -1.57
N LYS A 135 -9.17 8.46 -2.17
CA LYS A 135 -9.81 9.73 -1.80
C LYS A 135 -10.46 9.66 -0.42
N LEU A 136 -11.13 8.56 -0.09
CA LEU A 136 -11.73 8.36 1.24
C LEU A 136 -10.66 8.24 2.33
N PHE A 137 -9.58 7.50 2.07
CA PHE A 137 -8.44 7.42 2.97
C PHE A 137 -7.81 8.80 3.18
N THR A 138 -7.56 9.52 2.09
CA THR A 138 -7.00 10.87 2.14
C THR A 138 -7.92 11.82 2.89
N PHE A 139 -9.25 11.73 2.69
CA PHE A 139 -10.22 12.55 3.41
C PHE A 139 -10.11 12.37 4.93
N TRP A 140 -10.06 11.12 5.41
CA TRP A 140 -9.94 10.85 6.85
C TRP A 140 -8.56 11.23 7.41
N MET A 141 -7.49 10.94 6.66
CA MET A 141 -6.13 11.32 7.03
C MET A 141 -5.97 12.83 7.11
N GLU A 142 -6.37 13.56 6.09
CA GLU A 142 -6.30 15.02 6.02
C GLU A 142 -7.04 15.65 7.21
N ARG A 143 -8.29 15.21 7.44
CA ARG A 143 -9.10 15.71 8.54
C ARG A 143 -8.41 15.52 9.88
N HIS A 144 -8.02 14.29 10.20
CA HIS A 144 -7.41 13.97 11.49
C HIS A 144 -6.04 14.64 11.65
N TYR A 145 -5.20 14.57 10.62
CA TYR A 145 -3.83 15.08 10.69
C TYR A 145 -3.80 16.59 10.87
N MET A 146 -4.67 17.32 10.18
CA MET A 146 -4.77 18.77 10.31
C MET A 146 -5.44 19.19 11.62
N GLU A 147 -6.52 18.53 12.03
CA GLU A 147 -7.25 18.84 13.27
C GLU A 147 -6.38 18.73 14.52
N TYR A 148 -5.49 17.74 14.55
CA TYR A 148 -4.60 17.48 15.69
C TYR A 148 -3.16 17.96 15.47
N SER A 149 -2.87 18.71 14.41
CA SER A 149 -1.52 19.16 14.06
C SER A 149 -0.49 18.00 14.05
N GLY A 150 -0.92 16.82 13.59
CA GLY A 150 -0.20 15.55 13.63
C GLY A 150 0.24 15.07 15.03
N CYS A 151 -0.20 15.71 16.12
CA CYS A 151 0.20 15.36 17.48
C CYS A 151 -0.49 14.09 17.98
N GLN A 152 -1.73 13.88 17.55
CA GLN A 152 -2.51 12.68 17.81
C GLN A 152 -2.18 11.65 16.73
N LEU A 153 -1.74 10.48 17.15
CA LEU A 153 -1.43 9.36 16.26
C LEU A 153 -2.67 8.52 15.98
N LEU A 154 -2.66 7.85 14.82
CA LEU A 154 -3.67 6.90 14.38
C LEU A 154 -3.19 5.46 14.51
N THR A 155 -4.14 4.61 14.88
CA THR A 155 -4.10 3.17 14.61
C THR A 155 -5.02 2.89 13.42
N VAL A 156 -4.48 2.36 12.33
CA VAL A 156 -5.28 1.90 11.20
C VAL A 156 -5.68 0.45 11.48
N PHE A 157 -6.97 0.20 11.64
CA PHE A 157 -7.50 -1.15 11.89
C PHE A 157 -8.14 -1.68 10.61
N ILE A 158 -7.48 -2.65 9.98
CA ILE A 158 -7.95 -3.30 8.76
C ILE A 158 -8.65 -4.60 9.13
N ASP A 159 -9.97 -4.59 9.05
CA ASP A 159 -10.80 -5.76 9.28
C ASP A 159 -10.87 -6.62 8.01
N MET A 160 -10.25 -7.80 8.08
CA MET A 160 -10.23 -8.77 6.99
C MET A 160 -11.30 -9.86 7.12
N SER A 161 -12.19 -9.78 8.11
CA SER A 161 -13.27 -10.75 8.31
C SER A 161 -14.16 -10.84 7.07
N GLY A 162 -14.29 -12.04 6.50
CA GLY A 162 -15.06 -12.26 5.27
C GLY A 162 -14.41 -11.72 4.00
N THR A 163 -13.14 -11.30 4.05
CA THR A 163 -12.39 -10.83 2.88
C THR A 163 -11.91 -12.02 2.05
N GLY A 164 -12.22 -12.02 0.75
CA GLY A 164 -11.68 -12.98 -0.20
C GLY A 164 -10.66 -12.36 -1.17
N LEU A 165 -10.15 -13.16 -2.10
CA LEU A 165 -9.23 -12.69 -3.16
C LEU A 165 -9.80 -11.54 -4.00
N LYS A 166 -11.13 -11.44 -4.12
CA LYS A 166 -11.81 -10.39 -4.88
C LYS A 166 -11.74 -9.01 -4.21
N ASN A 167 -11.55 -8.97 -2.90
CA ASN A 167 -11.54 -7.75 -2.10
C ASN A 167 -10.10 -7.30 -1.76
N MET A 168 -9.10 -8.16 -1.95
CA MET A 168 -7.72 -7.79 -1.67
C MET A 168 -7.21 -6.81 -2.74
N SER A 169 -6.67 -5.68 -2.32
CA SER A 169 -6.06 -4.68 -3.21
C SER A 169 -4.66 -4.32 -2.77
N PHE A 170 -3.69 -4.68 -3.61
CA PHE A 170 -2.29 -4.27 -3.43
C PHE A 170 -2.13 -2.76 -3.59
N ASP A 171 -2.92 -2.13 -4.47
CA ASP A 171 -2.87 -0.69 -4.70
C ASP A 171 -3.35 0.07 -3.45
N ALA A 172 -4.43 -0.39 -2.81
CA ALA A 172 -4.91 0.18 -1.55
C ALA A 172 -3.86 0.08 -0.42
N MET A 173 -3.27 -1.11 -0.23
CA MET A 173 -2.22 -1.31 0.78
C MET A 173 -0.97 -0.47 0.50
N LYS A 174 -0.53 -0.43 -0.77
CA LYS A 174 0.59 0.39 -1.21
C LYS A 174 0.30 1.87 -0.96
N PHE A 175 -0.92 2.33 -1.23
CA PHE A 175 -1.32 3.71 -1.00
C PHE A 175 -1.32 4.06 0.49
N ILE A 176 -1.82 3.20 1.39
CA ILE A 176 -1.77 3.43 2.84
C ILE A 176 -0.31 3.59 3.30
N ILE A 177 0.57 2.67 2.93
CA ILE A 177 1.99 2.68 3.33
C ILE A 177 2.69 3.91 2.75
N HIS A 178 2.51 4.18 1.46
CA HIS A 178 3.09 5.33 0.79
C HIS A 178 2.61 6.66 1.42
N SER A 179 1.32 6.77 1.71
CA SER A 179 0.74 7.94 2.37
C SER A 179 1.33 8.16 3.76
N SER A 180 1.51 7.09 4.54
CA SER A 180 2.11 7.18 5.88
C SER A 180 3.56 7.68 5.88
N LYS A 181 4.29 7.47 4.77
CA LYS A 181 5.71 7.82 4.64
C LYS A 181 5.89 9.21 4.03
N TYR A 182 5.19 9.49 2.93
CA TYR A 182 5.49 10.65 2.10
C TYR A 182 4.47 11.77 2.20
N TYR A 183 3.23 11.49 2.59
CA TYR A 183 2.15 12.49 2.56
C TYR A 183 1.75 12.95 3.97
N TYR A 184 1.66 11.99 4.89
CA TYR A 184 1.29 12.17 6.29
C TYR A 184 2.33 11.50 7.21
N PRO A 185 3.60 11.93 7.15
CA PRO A 185 4.64 11.38 8.00
C PRO A 185 4.26 11.51 9.47
N ASN A 186 4.59 10.50 10.28
CA ASN A 186 4.27 10.48 11.72
C ASN A 186 2.78 10.62 12.06
N ALA A 187 1.86 10.28 11.14
CA ALA A 187 0.44 10.25 11.42
C ALA A 187 -0.05 8.88 11.92
N ILE A 188 0.51 7.79 11.37
CA ILE A 188 0.12 6.41 11.68
C ILE A 188 1.23 5.76 12.49
N ASP A 189 0.85 5.19 13.64
CA ASP A 189 1.77 4.53 14.57
C ASP A 189 1.64 3.01 14.53
N ALA A 190 0.45 2.48 14.24
CA ALA A 190 0.20 1.05 14.07
C ALA A 190 -0.84 0.78 12.99
N ILE A 191 -0.67 -0.36 12.30
CA ILE A 191 -1.62 -0.95 11.36
C ILE A 191 -1.95 -2.35 11.89
N LEU A 192 -3.17 -2.54 12.38
CA LEU A 192 -3.67 -3.82 12.88
C LEU A 192 -4.41 -4.54 11.76
N ILE A 193 -3.97 -5.74 11.40
CA ILE A 193 -4.66 -6.61 10.42
C ILE A 193 -5.44 -7.66 11.17
N PHE A 194 -6.77 -7.53 11.22
CA PHE A 194 -7.65 -8.41 11.96
C PHE A 194 -8.18 -9.56 11.12
N GLU A 195 -8.08 -10.79 11.63
CA GLU A 195 -8.57 -12.03 10.98
C GLU A 195 -8.03 -12.21 9.55
N ASN A 196 -6.71 -12.04 9.39
CA ASN A 196 -6.04 -12.22 8.11
C ASN A 196 -6.26 -13.64 7.53
N PRO A 197 -6.87 -13.76 6.34
CA PRO A 197 -7.00 -15.05 5.66
C PRO A 197 -5.65 -15.64 5.28
N SER A 198 -5.40 -16.91 5.64
CA SER A 198 -4.12 -17.58 5.38
C SER A 198 -3.75 -17.65 3.89
N ILE A 199 -4.74 -17.68 2.99
CA ILE A 199 -4.57 -17.61 1.53
C ILE A 199 -3.83 -16.33 1.08
N LEU A 200 -3.88 -15.26 1.87
CA LEU A 200 -3.24 -13.97 1.59
C LEU A 200 -1.83 -13.84 2.18
N ASN A 201 -1.28 -14.87 2.84
CA ASN A 201 0.06 -14.82 3.45
C ASN A 201 1.19 -14.52 2.46
N ALA A 202 1.05 -14.95 1.20
CA ALA A 202 2.02 -14.62 0.16
C ALA A 202 2.03 -13.11 -0.16
N SER A 203 0.85 -12.46 -0.15
CA SER A 203 0.70 -11.02 -0.40
C SER A 203 1.44 -10.18 0.64
N TRP A 204 1.45 -10.62 1.90
CA TRP A 204 2.11 -9.89 2.99
C TRP A 204 3.64 -9.88 2.87
N LYS A 205 4.25 -10.85 2.18
CA LYS A 205 5.70 -10.81 1.88
C LYS A 205 6.05 -9.66 0.94
N VAL A 206 5.19 -9.41 -0.06
CA VAL A 206 5.35 -8.27 -0.98
C VAL A 206 5.16 -6.96 -0.23
N ILE A 207 4.12 -6.87 0.60
CA ILE A 207 3.82 -5.68 1.41
C ILE A 207 4.96 -5.39 2.42
N GLY A 208 5.56 -6.43 3.00
CA GLY A 208 6.73 -6.31 3.89
C GLY A 208 7.91 -5.60 3.23
N SER A 209 8.22 -5.93 1.96
CA SER A 209 9.31 -5.24 1.23
C SER A 209 9.09 -3.72 1.10
N TRP A 210 7.84 -3.26 1.05
CA TRP A 210 7.53 -1.83 0.98
C TRP A 210 7.72 -1.11 2.32
N LEU A 211 7.58 -1.84 3.43
CA LEU A 211 7.88 -1.34 4.78
C LEU A 211 9.39 -1.28 5.03
N GLU A 212 10.16 -2.21 4.46
CA GLU A 212 11.62 -2.33 4.67
C GLU A 212 12.46 -1.36 3.81
N SER A 213 11.98 -0.95 2.63
CA SER A 213 12.71 -0.15 1.63
C SER A 213 13.03 1.31 2.05
N SER A 214 12.96 1.67 3.33
CA SER A 214 13.18 3.04 3.82
C SER A 214 14.36 3.13 4.78
N ALA A 215 15.53 3.52 4.28
CA ALA A 215 16.73 3.76 5.08
C ALA A 215 16.53 4.82 6.20
N ALA A 216 15.53 5.71 6.07
CA ALA A 216 15.27 6.78 7.04
C ALA A 216 14.26 6.42 8.15
N THR A 217 13.54 5.31 8.04
CA THR A 217 12.46 4.98 8.99
C THR A 217 12.25 3.47 9.04
N GLN A 218 13.11 2.77 9.78
CA GLN A 218 12.93 1.35 10.07
C GLN A 218 11.68 1.16 10.94
N ARG A 219 10.50 1.03 10.30
CA ARG A 219 9.22 0.77 10.96
C ARG A 219 8.80 -0.68 10.79
N HIS A 220 9.70 -1.60 11.17
CA HIS A 220 9.44 -3.04 11.07
C HIS A 220 8.21 -3.48 11.88
N ASP A 221 7.83 -2.71 12.90
CA ASP A 221 6.69 -2.98 13.79
C ASP A 221 5.40 -2.26 13.38
N LEU A 222 5.35 -1.58 12.23
CA LEU A 222 4.15 -0.83 11.82
C LEU A 222 2.94 -1.74 11.60
N LEU A 223 3.16 -2.98 11.15
CA LEU A 223 2.10 -3.91 10.79
C LEU A 223 2.03 -5.06 11.80
N THR A 224 0.88 -5.24 12.43
CA THR A 224 0.64 -6.30 13.41
C THR A 224 -0.59 -7.12 13.02
N PHE A 225 -0.44 -8.44 12.96
CA PHE A 225 -1.56 -9.36 12.73
C PHE A 225 -2.25 -9.72 14.04
N VAL A 226 -3.57 -9.57 14.09
CA VAL A 226 -4.40 -9.85 15.26
C VAL A 226 -5.57 -10.76 14.90
N THR A 227 -6.01 -11.56 15.87
CA THR A 227 -7.20 -12.42 15.76
C THR A 227 -8.19 -12.02 16.83
N LYS A 228 -9.39 -12.58 16.80
CA LYS A 228 -10.40 -12.43 17.86
C LYS A 228 -9.86 -12.74 19.27
N LEU A 229 -8.85 -13.61 19.37
CA LEU A 229 -8.22 -14.00 20.64
C LEU A 229 -7.17 -13.00 21.13
N SER A 230 -6.52 -12.24 20.23
CA SER A 230 -5.38 -11.38 20.56
C SER A 230 -5.66 -9.88 20.43
N VAL A 231 -6.75 -9.49 19.76
CA VAL A 231 -7.08 -8.09 19.48
C VAL A 231 -7.28 -7.25 20.75
N THR A 232 -7.71 -7.86 21.84
CA THR A 232 -7.91 -7.21 23.15
C THR A 232 -6.61 -6.75 23.82
N HIS A 233 -5.45 -7.21 23.35
CA HIS A 233 -4.15 -6.68 23.78
C HIS A 233 -3.84 -5.29 23.18
N TYR A 234 -4.62 -4.86 22.19
CA TYR A 234 -4.41 -3.59 21.48
C TYR A 234 -5.61 -2.65 21.63
N VAL A 235 -6.84 -3.16 21.56
CA VAL A 235 -8.06 -2.36 21.61
C VAL A 235 -8.94 -2.82 22.79
N PRO A 236 -9.51 -1.90 23.60
CA PRO A 236 -10.43 -2.28 24.67
C PRO A 236 -11.64 -3.06 24.14
N LYS A 237 -12.11 -4.05 24.90
CA LYS A 237 -13.30 -4.84 24.54
C LYS A 237 -14.54 -3.97 24.32
N SER A 238 -14.66 -2.86 25.06
CA SER A 238 -15.75 -1.89 24.94
C SER A 238 -15.74 -1.11 23.62
N HIS A 239 -14.60 -1.05 22.92
CA HIS A 239 -14.42 -0.30 21.67
C HIS A 239 -14.32 -1.22 20.44
N LEU A 240 -14.34 -2.55 20.67
CA LEU A 240 -14.35 -3.55 19.60
C LEU A 240 -15.79 -3.84 19.19
N LEU A 241 -16.00 -4.01 17.88
CA LEU A 241 -17.32 -4.36 17.34
C LEU A 241 -17.71 -5.79 17.78
N GLU A 242 -19.02 -6.06 17.85
CA GLU A 242 -19.55 -7.36 18.30
C GLU A 242 -18.96 -8.56 17.53
N HIS A 243 -18.83 -8.48 16.20
CA HIS A 243 -18.28 -9.59 15.41
C HIS A 243 -16.79 -9.84 15.73
N GLN A 244 -16.07 -8.79 16.13
CA GLN A 244 -14.68 -8.83 16.56
C GLN A 244 -14.53 -9.34 18.01
N GLY A 245 -15.63 -9.65 18.71
CA GLY A 245 -15.64 -10.14 20.08
C GLY A 245 -15.74 -9.06 21.16
N GLY A 246 -16.03 -7.82 20.77
CA GLY A 246 -16.28 -6.72 21.69
C GLY A 246 -17.74 -6.54 22.08
N THR A 247 -18.04 -5.38 22.63
CA THR A 247 -19.40 -4.99 23.06
C THR A 247 -19.87 -3.69 22.40
N ASP A 248 -19.11 -3.16 21.45
CA ASP A 248 -19.47 -1.96 20.73
C ASP A 248 -20.50 -2.28 19.64
N THR A 249 -21.64 -1.59 19.72
CA THR A 249 -22.77 -1.72 18.78
C THR A 249 -22.76 -0.63 17.71
N PHE A 250 -21.68 0.18 17.66
CA PHE A 250 -21.54 1.30 16.76
C PHE A 250 -21.78 0.92 15.30
N LYS A 251 -22.50 1.82 14.61
CA LYS A 251 -22.69 1.78 13.17
C LYS A 251 -22.47 3.19 12.64
N PHE A 252 -21.52 3.31 11.72
CA PHE A 252 -21.23 4.60 11.11
C PHE A 252 -22.43 5.10 10.29
N THR A 253 -22.79 6.37 10.49
CA THR A 253 -23.86 7.06 9.77
C THR A 253 -23.37 8.43 9.28
N MET A 254 -24.13 9.04 8.37
CA MET A 254 -23.85 10.42 7.93
C MET A 254 -24.03 11.45 9.06
N ASP A 255 -24.81 11.15 10.09
CA ASP A 255 -24.94 12.01 11.27
C ASP A 255 -23.66 11.98 12.12
N GLU A 256 -23.02 10.81 12.26
CA GLU A 256 -21.71 10.71 12.88
C GLU A 256 -20.64 11.48 12.10
N LEU A 257 -20.70 11.42 10.77
CA LEU A 257 -19.86 12.26 9.93
C LEU A 257 -20.12 13.75 10.15
N ALA A 258 -21.38 14.18 10.32
CA ALA A 258 -21.71 15.58 10.56
C ALA A 258 -21.14 16.10 11.88
N LYS A 259 -21.11 15.27 12.93
CA LYS A 259 -20.37 15.56 14.18
C LYS A 259 -18.86 15.65 13.94
N CYS A 260 -18.39 14.88 12.96
CA CYS A 260 -17.09 14.97 12.32
C CYS A 260 -16.71 16.40 11.99
N LEU A 261 -17.53 17.04 11.16
CA LEU A 261 -17.26 18.28 10.41
C LEU A 261 -17.25 19.54 11.29
N PRO A 262 -16.45 20.57 10.93
CA PRO A 262 -16.55 21.85 11.62
C PRO A 262 -17.97 22.41 11.47
N PRO A 263 -18.49 23.15 12.48
CA PRO A 263 -19.80 23.76 12.37
C PRO A 263 -19.83 24.70 11.15
N PRO A 264 -20.96 24.76 10.41
CA PRO A 264 -21.06 25.68 9.28
C PRO A 264 -20.79 27.11 9.74
N PRO A 265 -20.15 27.96 8.91
CA PRO A 265 -19.94 29.35 9.26
C PRO A 265 -21.29 30.00 9.60
N PRO A 266 -21.34 30.92 10.58
CA PRO A 266 -22.58 31.57 10.96
C PRO A 266 -23.21 32.22 9.72
N PRO A 267 -24.55 32.14 9.57
CA PRO A 267 -25.23 32.74 8.44
C PRO A 267 -24.83 34.22 8.38
N LYS A 268 -24.31 34.65 7.23
CA LYS A 268 -24.00 36.07 7.00
C LYS A 268 -25.25 36.87 7.34
N PRO A 269 -25.14 37.97 8.11
CA PRO A 269 -26.30 38.75 8.51
C PRO A 269 -27.10 39.10 7.26
N SER A 270 -28.40 38.84 7.30
CA SER A 270 -29.29 39.12 6.19
C SER A 270 -29.16 40.61 5.81
N PRO A 271 -29.25 40.98 4.51
CA PRO A 271 -29.11 42.37 4.06
C PRO A 271 -30.06 43.36 4.77
N LYS A 272 -31.14 42.85 5.38
CA LYS A 272 -32.11 43.62 6.15
C LYS A 272 -31.54 44.21 7.44
N LEU A 273 -30.51 43.61 8.05
CA LEU A 273 -29.88 44.13 9.27
C LEU A 273 -28.81 45.20 8.99
N LEU A 274 -28.25 45.24 7.78
CA LEU A 274 -27.28 46.27 7.37
C LEU A 274 -27.97 47.61 7.04
N GLN A 275 -29.18 47.57 6.50
CA GLN A 275 -29.94 48.78 6.20
C GLN A 275 -30.53 49.46 7.45
N GLN A 276 -30.77 48.71 8.51
CA GLN A 276 -31.22 49.26 9.80
C GLN A 276 -30.09 49.87 10.63
N ARG A 277 -28.83 49.49 10.38
CA ARG A 277 -27.67 50.01 11.12
C ARG A 277 -27.01 51.24 10.48
N MET A 278 -27.37 51.53 9.22
CA MET A 278 -26.88 52.70 8.47
C MET A 278 -27.76 53.96 8.62
N HIS A 279 -28.84 53.92 9.41
CA HIS A 279 -29.73 55.07 9.62
C HIS A 279 -29.59 55.75 11.00
N SER A 280 -28.56 55.44 11.79
CA SER A 280 -28.44 55.99 13.15
C SER A 280 -27.06 56.52 13.55
N ILE A 281 -26.13 56.72 12.62
CA ILE A 281 -24.84 57.34 12.93
C ILE A 281 -24.43 58.24 11.76
N ASP A 282 -25.09 59.38 11.66
CA ASP A 282 -24.53 60.61 11.09
C ASP A 282 -24.72 61.67 12.18
N ASP A 283 -23.63 61.99 12.89
CA ASP A 283 -23.32 63.34 13.33
C ASP A 283 -21.93 63.39 13.96
N THR A 284 -21.20 64.45 13.64
CA THR A 284 -19.89 64.91 14.17
C THR A 284 -18.58 64.29 13.67
N ALA A 285 -18.07 64.94 12.61
CA ALA A 285 -16.79 65.66 12.58
C ALA A 285 -15.44 64.93 12.38
N ASN A 286 -14.90 65.19 11.18
CA ASN A 286 -13.54 65.65 10.84
C ASN A 286 -12.33 64.69 10.81
N ASN A 287 -11.92 64.48 9.55
CA ASN A 287 -10.62 64.84 8.95
C ASN A 287 -9.39 63.91 9.12
N ASN A 288 -9.14 63.22 8.00
CA ASN A 288 -7.89 63.19 7.20
C ASN A 288 -7.30 61.78 7.04
N VAL A 289 -7.53 61.15 5.87
CA VAL A 289 -6.47 60.61 4.99
C VAL A 289 -7.05 60.46 3.57
N THR A 290 -6.28 60.93 2.61
CA THR A 290 -6.48 60.93 1.15
C THR A 290 -6.50 59.52 0.54
N GLU A 291 -7.66 59.21 -0.04
CA GLU A 291 -7.98 58.54 -1.30
C GLU A 291 -6.81 58.20 -2.27
N PHE A 292 -6.73 56.93 -2.69
CA PHE A 292 -6.44 56.55 -4.08
C PHE A 292 -7.17 55.25 -4.46
N ASP A 293 -7.66 55.23 -5.69
CA ASP A 293 -8.95 54.69 -6.14
C ASP A 293 -8.86 53.29 -6.79
N PHE A 294 -9.90 52.46 -6.60
CA PHE A 294 -10.07 51.14 -7.22
C PHE A 294 -11.37 51.11 -8.04
N SER A 295 -11.48 52.00 -9.02
CA SER A 295 -12.61 52.02 -9.95
C SER A 295 -12.21 51.55 -11.35
N SER A 296 -12.21 50.23 -11.59
CA SER A 296 -12.40 49.73 -12.96
C SER A 296 -12.81 48.26 -13.01
N PHE A 297 -14.03 47.91 -12.61
CA PHE A 297 -14.74 46.79 -13.26
C PHE A 297 -16.25 47.05 -13.22
N GLN A 298 -16.74 47.69 -14.28
CA GLN A 298 -18.16 47.77 -14.59
C GLN A 298 -18.73 46.38 -14.91
N LYS A 299 -19.82 46.05 -14.22
CA LYS A 299 -20.81 45.04 -14.59
C LYS A 299 -21.25 45.19 -16.05
N ARG A 300 -21.41 44.07 -16.77
CA ARG A 300 -22.61 43.81 -17.60
C ARG A 300 -23.00 42.34 -17.57
N ASN A 301 -24.28 42.12 -17.27
CA ASN A 301 -25.01 40.85 -17.31
C ASN A 301 -25.23 40.37 -18.76
N VAL A 302 -25.32 39.05 -18.97
CA VAL A 302 -26.15 38.46 -20.05
C VAL A 302 -26.80 37.15 -19.56
N LYS A 303 -28.10 37.01 -19.85
CA LYS A 303 -28.98 35.86 -19.56
C LYS A 303 -28.88 34.78 -20.65
N PHE A 304 -29.31 33.59 -20.27
CA PHE A 304 -29.40 32.32 -21.01
C PHE A 304 -30.28 32.35 -22.27
N ASP A 305 -29.93 31.49 -23.23
CA ASP A 305 -30.86 30.75 -24.09
C ASP A 305 -30.50 29.26 -24.08
N GLU A 306 -31.52 28.41 -23.90
CA GLU A 306 -31.51 26.96 -24.14
C GLU A 306 -31.70 26.71 -25.64
N GLU A 307 -30.91 25.82 -26.25
CA GLU A 307 -31.48 24.69 -27.01
C GLU A 307 -30.46 23.57 -27.21
N SER A 308 -30.99 22.35 -27.14
CA SER A 308 -30.38 21.03 -27.22
C SER A 308 -29.55 20.73 -28.47
N THR A 309 -28.45 19.99 -28.30
CA THR A 309 -28.27 18.67 -28.94
C THR A 309 -27.02 17.95 -28.42
N THR A 310 -27.22 16.66 -28.18
CA THR A 310 -26.29 15.58 -27.83
C THR A 310 -24.83 15.72 -28.31
N LYS A 311 -23.86 15.48 -27.40
CA LYS A 311 -22.77 14.49 -27.57
C LYS A 311 -21.91 14.31 -26.30
N ARG A 312 -21.74 13.03 -25.99
CA ARG A 312 -20.93 12.37 -24.95
C ARG A 312 -19.62 13.06 -24.57
N ALA A 313 -19.35 13.03 -23.25
CA ALA A 313 -18.04 13.28 -22.66
C ALA A 313 -16.97 12.30 -23.17
N PRO A 314 -15.72 12.74 -23.39
CA PRO A 314 -14.64 11.86 -23.77
C PRO A 314 -14.12 11.08 -22.55
N SER A 315 -14.02 9.77 -22.73
CA SER A 315 -13.29 8.86 -21.86
C SER A 315 -11.80 9.17 -21.89
N LEU A 316 -11.15 9.13 -20.72
CA LEU A 316 -9.70 9.25 -20.56
C LEU A 316 -9.01 7.97 -21.04
N SER A 317 -8.82 7.85 -22.36
CA SER A 317 -7.85 6.94 -22.95
C SER A 317 -6.52 7.67 -23.17
N ARG A 318 -5.47 7.08 -22.57
CA ARG A 318 -4.10 6.91 -23.09
C ARG A 318 -3.57 8.07 -23.96
N ARG A 319 -2.79 8.96 -23.34
CA ARG A 319 -2.03 10.00 -24.02
C ARG A 319 -0.93 9.37 -24.89
N SER A 320 -1.18 9.25 -26.19
CA SER A 320 -0.17 8.98 -27.20
C SER A 320 0.70 10.23 -27.38
N SER A 321 2.00 10.11 -27.08
CA SER A 321 2.97 11.12 -27.45
C SER A 321 3.50 10.82 -28.86
N ARG A 322 3.31 11.82 -29.72
CA ARG A 322 3.93 12.11 -31.03
C ARG A 322 5.20 11.31 -31.39
N GLY A 323 5.26 10.93 -32.67
CA GLY A 323 6.21 10.02 -33.32
C GLY A 323 7.72 10.32 -33.21
N PRO A 324 8.54 9.47 -33.86
CA PRO A 324 9.86 9.09 -33.39
C PRO A 324 10.92 10.13 -33.75
N LYS A 325 11.57 10.68 -32.72
CA LYS A 325 12.94 11.20 -32.84
C LYS A 325 13.87 10.08 -32.39
N ASN A 326 14.81 9.69 -33.26
CA ASN A 326 15.88 8.72 -33.00
C ASN A 326 16.60 9.01 -31.68
N ARG A 327 16.11 8.44 -30.58
CA ARG A 327 16.87 8.29 -29.34
C ARG A 327 17.67 7.01 -29.49
N LYS A 328 18.92 7.13 -29.93
CA LYS A 328 19.89 6.06 -29.66
C LYS A 328 19.85 5.83 -28.15
N SER A 329 19.40 4.65 -27.72
CA SER A 329 19.32 4.32 -26.31
C SER A 329 20.70 4.52 -25.70
N HIS A 330 20.83 5.44 -24.74
CA HIS A 330 22.12 5.73 -24.12
C HIS A 330 22.52 4.50 -23.31
N ILE A 331 23.36 3.63 -23.88
CA ILE A 331 23.90 2.46 -23.20
C ILE A 331 24.80 2.96 -22.06
N PRO A 332 24.52 2.62 -20.79
CA PRO A 332 25.42 2.95 -19.70
C PRO A 332 26.85 2.43 -19.99
N PRO A 333 27.91 3.24 -19.78
CA PRO A 333 29.29 2.82 -20.04
C PRO A 333 29.70 1.55 -19.31
N SER A 334 29.11 1.29 -18.13
CA SER A 334 29.30 0.08 -17.31
C SER A 334 28.91 -1.21 -18.02
N LEU A 335 28.03 -1.17 -19.02
CA LEU A 335 27.52 -2.37 -19.71
C LEU A 335 28.32 -2.74 -20.97
N ARG A 336 29.25 -1.88 -21.42
CA ARG A 336 30.07 -2.13 -22.61
C ARG A 336 30.83 -3.47 -22.58
N PRO A 337 31.54 -3.86 -21.51
CA PRO A 337 32.27 -5.13 -21.50
C PRO A 337 31.35 -6.35 -21.66
N LEU A 338 30.19 -6.33 -21.00
CA LEU A 338 29.21 -7.41 -21.10
C LEU A 338 28.60 -7.49 -22.52
N ILE A 339 28.32 -6.35 -23.15
CA ILE A 339 27.81 -6.30 -24.52
C ILE A 339 28.87 -6.77 -25.52
N GLU A 340 30.13 -6.35 -25.37
CA GLU A 340 31.24 -6.77 -26.24
C GLU A 340 31.48 -8.28 -26.15
N ASN A 341 31.43 -8.85 -24.94
CA ASN A 341 31.50 -10.30 -24.74
C ASN A 341 30.35 -11.03 -25.44
N ARG A 342 29.12 -10.50 -25.36
CA ARG A 342 27.94 -11.05 -26.03
C ARG A 342 28.02 -10.95 -27.56
N VAL A 343 28.55 -9.86 -28.10
CA VAL A 343 28.74 -9.69 -29.55
C VAL A 343 29.77 -10.68 -30.10
N ASN A 344 30.82 -10.95 -29.34
CA ASN A 344 31.89 -11.87 -29.72
C ASN A 344 31.65 -13.33 -29.26
N ALA A 345 30.43 -13.65 -28.81
CA ALA A 345 30.10 -14.99 -28.35
C ALA A 345 30.23 -16.03 -29.48
N PRO A 346 30.70 -17.25 -29.18
CA PRO A 346 30.86 -18.31 -30.18
C PRO A 346 29.51 -18.67 -30.83
N ASN A 347 29.54 -19.16 -32.07
CA ASN A 347 28.32 -19.48 -32.85
C ASN A 347 27.35 -20.43 -32.12
N ASP A 348 27.85 -21.27 -31.23
CA ASP A 348 27.05 -22.19 -30.41
C ASP A 348 26.19 -21.49 -29.35
N ASP A 349 26.50 -20.25 -28.97
CA ASP A 349 25.70 -19.45 -28.03
C ASP A 349 24.67 -18.55 -28.75
N TRP A 350 24.65 -18.61 -30.09
CA TRP A 350 23.62 -17.97 -30.91
C TRP A 350 22.49 -18.94 -31.21
N SER A 351 21.26 -18.43 -31.18
CA SER A 351 20.06 -19.11 -31.66
C SER A 351 19.49 -18.32 -32.82
N SER A 352 19.51 -18.91 -34.02
CA SER A 352 19.18 -18.21 -35.27
C SER A 352 18.14 -18.99 -36.06
N ASN A 353 17.11 -18.28 -36.53
CA ASN A 353 16.13 -18.77 -37.51
C ASN A 353 16.22 -17.91 -38.78
N ASP A 354 15.32 -18.14 -39.73
CA ASP A 354 15.30 -17.49 -41.05
C ASP A 354 15.31 -15.95 -41.04
N PHE A 355 14.86 -15.33 -39.94
CA PHE A 355 14.70 -13.87 -39.86
C PHE A 355 15.33 -13.22 -38.61
N VAL A 356 15.58 -13.98 -37.55
CA VAL A 356 16.07 -13.42 -36.27
C VAL A 356 17.21 -14.27 -35.72
N SER A 357 18.21 -13.61 -35.17
CA SER A 357 19.32 -14.23 -34.46
C SER A 357 19.43 -13.62 -33.06
N ILE A 358 19.53 -14.46 -32.04
CA ILE A 358 19.62 -14.01 -30.64
C ILE A 358 20.80 -14.66 -29.92
N THR A 359 21.33 -13.98 -28.89
CA THR A 359 22.27 -14.55 -27.92
C THR A 359 22.00 -13.97 -26.54
N PRO A 360 22.08 -14.74 -25.44
CA PRO A 360 22.39 -16.18 -25.34
C PRO A 360 21.32 -17.10 -25.96
N ARG A 361 21.64 -18.40 -26.12
CA ARG A 361 20.72 -19.39 -26.69
C ARG A 361 19.57 -19.77 -25.75
N ASP A 362 19.87 -20.16 -24.52
CA ASP A 362 18.90 -20.72 -23.57
C ASP A 362 19.13 -20.37 -22.09
N GLU A 363 20.28 -19.78 -21.74
CA GLU A 363 20.61 -19.41 -20.36
C GLU A 363 21.03 -17.95 -20.21
N LEU A 364 20.36 -17.23 -19.29
CA LEU A 364 20.76 -15.90 -18.84
C LEU A 364 21.70 -16.03 -17.65
N CYS A 365 22.96 -15.62 -17.82
CA CYS A 365 24.00 -15.67 -16.81
C CYS A 365 24.09 -14.32 -16.10
N LEU A 366 23.57 -14.25 -14.88
CA LEU A 366 23.53 -13.03 -14.09
C LEU A 366 24.91 -12.70 -13.49
N GLU A 367 25.40 -11.51 -13.77
CA GLU A 367 26.71 -11.02 -13.34
C GLU A 367 26.59 -9.76 -12.47
N LYS A 368 27.57 -9.54 -11.59
CA LYS A 368 27.70 -8.31 -10.79
C LYS A 368 28.70 -7.39 -11.48
N LEU A 369 28.25 -6.26 -12.01
CA LEU A 369 29.11 -5.24 -12.61
C LEU A 369 29.44 -4.13 -11.59
N GLU A 370 30.65 -3.58 -11.66
CA GLU A 370 31.07 -2.47 -10.81
C GLU A 370 30.20 -1.23 -11.07
N GLY A 371 29.65 -0.65 -10.00
CA GLY A 371 28.75 0.51 -10.06
C GLY A 371 27.26 0.18 -10.22
N GLU A 372 26.88 -1.09 -10.44
CA GLU A 372 25.48 -1.52 -10.47
C GLU A 372 25.12 -2.30 -9.19
N ASN A 373 24.05 -1.86 -8.52
CA ASN A 373 23.56 -2.53 -7.31
C ASN A 373 22.80 -3.81 -7.62
N ASP A 374 22.41 -4.09 -8.86
CA ASP A 374 21.63 -5.28 -9.27
C ASP A 374 22.50 -6.28 -10.02
N LEU A 375 22.14 -7.56 -9.97
CA LEU A 375 22.77 -8.54 -10.87
C LEU A 375 22.11 -8.40 -12.24
N LEU A 376 22.87 -8.52 -13.32
CA LEU A 376 22.32 -8.29 -14.65
C LEU A 376 22.92 -9.20 -15.72
N ASP A 377 22.17 -9.35 -16.80
CA ASP A 377 22.60 -9.96 -18.05
C ASP A 377 21.98 -9.20 -19.24
N VAL A 378 22.49 -9.46 -20.44
CA VAL A 378 22.08 -8.82 -21.69
C VAL A 378 21.76 -9.86 -22.75
N VAL A 379 20.64 -9.64 -23.44
CA VAL A 379 20.20 -10.39 -24.61
C VAL A 379 20.33 -9.50 -25.85
N LEU A 380 21.01 -9.99 -26.88
CA LEU A 380 21.08 -9.35 -28.18
C LEU A 380 20.03 -9.95 -29.11
N VAL A 381 19.29 -9.09 -29.81
CA VAL A 381 18.31 -9.49 -30.83
C VAL A 381 18.69 -8.85 -32.15
N LYS A 382 19.24 -9.65 -33.06
CA LYS A 382 19.70 -9.24 -34.38
C LYS A 382 18.64 -9.57 -35.42
N ASN A 383 18.21 -8.56 -36.17
CA ASN A 383 17.35 -8.74 -37.33
C ASN A 383 18.20 -9.16 -38.54
N GLN A 384 17.94 -10.36 -39.06
CA GLN A 384 18.63 -10.91 -40.23
C GLN A 384 17.91 -10.59 -41.55
N SER A 385 16.67 -10.10 -41.48
CA SER A 385 15.88 -9.73 -42.64
C SER A 385 16.40 -8.44 -43.28
N SER A 386 16.34 -8.37 -44.61
CA SER A 386 16.78 -7.23 -45.41
C SER A 386 15.77 -6.08 -45.44
N ASP A 387 14.48 -6.40 -45.39
CA ASP A 387 13.41 -5.43 -45.71
C ASP A 387 12.32 -5.30 -44.64
N THR A 388 12.16 -6.29 -43.76
CA THR A 388 11.08 -6.34 -42.77
C THR A 388 11.58 -6.12 -41.34
N PRO A 389 10.96 -5.21 -40.55
CA PRO A 389 11.30 -5.05 -39.15
C PRO A 389 10.72 -6.19 -38.31
N ILE A 390 11.38 -6.46 -37.19
CA ILE A 390 10.95 -7.46 -36.21
C ILE A 390 10.35 -6.76 -35.01
N LEU A 391 9.15 -7.16 -34.62
CA LEU A 391 8.58 -6.78 -33.34
C LEU A 391 8.95 -7.84 -32.32
N PHE A 392 9.35 -7.42 -31.14
CA PHE A 392 9.62 -8.33 -30.04
C PHE A 392 8.89 -7.96 -28.76
N LYS A 393 8.61 -8.98 -27.95
CA LYS A 393 8.08 -8.85 -26.59
C LYS A 393 8.75 -9.86 -25.67
N PHE A 394 9.40 -9.34 -24.64
CA PHE A 394 10.11 -10.11 -23.63
C PHE A 394 9.23 -10.23 -22.38
N LYS A 395 9.01 -11.47 -21.93
CA LYS A 395 8.16 -11.82 -20.79
C LYS A 395 8.96 -12.60 -19.76
N THR A 396 8.59 -12.48 -18.49
CA THR A 396 9.20 -13.19 -17.35
C THR A 396 8.10 -13.79 -16.48
N THR A 397 8.38 -14.91 -15.79
CA THR A 397 7.50 -15.50 -14.78
C THR A 397 7.44 -14.70 -13.48
N SER A 398 8.45 -13.86 -13.22
CA SER A 398 8.57 -13.05 -12.00
C SER A 398 8.96 -11.60 -12.31
N PRO A 399 8.02 -10.79 -12.84
CA PRO A 399 8.27 -9.36 -13.10
C PRO A 399 8.55 -8.55 -11.83
N GLU A 400 8.22 -9.08 -10.66
CA GLU A 400 8.56 -8.52 -9.34
C GLU A 400 10.04 -8.65 -9.00
N LYS A 401 10.73 -9.68 -9.54
CA LYS A 401 12.16 -9.93 -9.31
C LYS A 401 13.03 -9.33 -10.40
N PHE A 402 12.58 -9.43 -11.66
CA PHE A 402 13.36 -9.04 -12.82
C PHE A 402 12.83 -7.78 -13.50
N ARG A 403 13.72 -6.83 -13.76
CA ARG A 403 13.44 -5.65 -14.59
C ARG A 403 14.03 -5.87 -15.98
N VAL A 404 13.18 -5.93 -17.01
CA VAL A 404 13.61 -6.09 -18.41
C VAL A 404 13.48 -4.78 -19.17
N ARG A 405 14.55 -4.34 -19.83
CA ARG A 405 14.60 -3.04 -20.54
C ARG A 405 15.36 -3.11 -21.88
N PRO A 406 14.70 -2.83 -23.01
CA PRO A 406 13.24 -2.71 -23.19
C PRO A 406 12.53 -4.07 -23.08
N SER A 407 11.28 -4.09 -22.57
CA SER A 407 10.45 -5.30 -22.51
C SER A 407 9.69 -5.59 -23.82
N SER A 408 9.63 -4.62 -24.72
CA SER A 408 9.07 -4.75 -26.07
C SER A 408 9.64 -3.67 -26.96
N GLY A 409 9.78 -3.94 -28.24
CA GLY A 409 10.35 -2.98 -29.18
C GLY A 409 10.33 -3.47 -30.61
N ILE A 410 10.96 -2.69 -31.48
CA ILE A 410 11.06 -2.93 -32.91
C ILE A 410 12.54 -2.96 -33.27
N VAL A 411 12.99 -4.02 -33.94
CA VAL A 411 14.35 -4.17 -34.46
C VAL A 411 14.31 -3.94 -35.97
N GLN A 412 14.98 -2.90 -36.43
CA GLN A 412 15.01 -2.55 -37.85
C GLN A 412 15.85 -3.56 -38.66
N PRO A 413 15.60 -3.72 -39.97
CA PRO A 413 16.37 -4.60 -40.85
C PRO A 413 17.88 -4.37 -40.70
N GLY A 414 18.64 -5.45 -40.57
CA GLY A 414 20.10 -5.41 -40.38
C GLY A 414 20.62 -4.82 -39.07
N THR A 415 19.75 -4.41 -38.13
CA THR A 415 20.16 -3.85 -36.84
C THR A 415 20.10 -4.89 -35.72
N THR A 416 20.80 -4.59 -34.60
CA THR A 416 20.75 -5.38 -33.37
C THR A 416 20.22 -4.53 -32.23
N GLU A 417 19.22 -5.03 -31.52
CA GLU A 417 18.67 -4.41 -30.31
C GLU A 417 19.20 -5.11 -29.06
N ILE A 418 19.39 -4.33 -27.98
CA ILE A 418 19.99 -4.80 -26.73
C ILE A 418 18.94 -4.78 -25.62
N ILE A 419 18.55 -5.96 -25.14
CA ILE A 419 17.61 -6.15 -24.05
C ILE A 419 18.41 -6.43 -22.77
N ARG A 420 18.19 -5.61 -21.74
CA ARG A 420 18.84 -5.74 -20.44
C ARG A 420 17.91 -6.43 -19.46
N VAL A 421 18.41 -7.40 -18.72
CA VAL A 421 17.66 -8.15 -17.71
C VAL A 421 18.36 -7.95 -16.37
N TYR A 422 17.71 -7.25 -15.44
CA TYR A 422 18.23 -6.98 -14.10
C TYR A 422 17.49 -7.83 -13.08
N LEU A 423 18.20 -8.54 -12.22
CA LEU A 423 17.69 -9.12 -10.98
C LEU A 423 17.88 -8.11 -9.84
N GLN A 424 16.76 -7.68 -9.27
CA GLN A 424 16.71 -6.75 -8.15
C GLN A 424 17.43 -7.32 -6.92
N TYR A 425 18.11 -6.45 -6.18
CA TYR A 425 18.98 -6.84 -5.07
C TYR A 425 18.32 -7.70 -4.01
N GLU A 426 17.09 -7.38 -3.67
CA GLU A 426 16.28 -8.04 -2.65
C GLU A 426 16.00 -9.52 -2.99
N TYR A 427 16.16 -9.90 -4.26
CA TYR A 427 15.85 -11.24 -4.76
C TYR A 427 17.10 -12.04 -5.18
N ARG A 428 18.31 -11.56 -4.84
CA ARG A 428 19.60 -12.18 -5.21
C ARG A 428 19.73 -13.67 -4.86
N HIS A 429 19.00 -14.16 -3.87
CA HIS A 429 19.01 -15.58 -3.48
C HIS A 429 17.88 -16.42 -4.12
N SER A 430 17.07 -15.85 -5.02
CA SER A 430 15.80 -16.45 -5.48
C SER A 430 15.64 -16.51 -7.01
N TRP A 431 16.76 -16.70 -7.74
CA TRP A 431 16.83 -16.71 -9.21
C TRP A 431 16.60 -18.09 -9.87
N ASN A 432 16.74 -19.18 -9.12
CA ASN A 432 16.90 -20.55 -9.62
C ASN A 432 15.66 -21.21 -10.24
N LYS A 433 14.47 -20.59 -10.15
CA LYS A 433 13.21 -21.16 -10.68
C LYS A 433 12.62 -20.35 -11.83
N GLU A 434 13.36 -19.37 -12.32
CA GLU A 434 12.81 -18.28 -13.13
C GLU A 434 12.95 -18.55 -14.62
N LYS A 435 11.88 -18.25 -15.36
CA LYS A 435 11.78 -18.53 -16.80
C LYS A 435 11.45 -17.26 -17.55
N PHE A 436 12.07 -17.10 -18.71
CA PHE A 436 11.86 -15.97 -19.59
C PHE A 436 11.42 -16.45 -20.97
N LEU A 437 10.65 -15.61 -21.65
CA LEU A 437 10.11 -15.88 -22.97
C LEU A 437 10.25 -14.63 -23.84
N LEU A 438 11.07 -14.72 -24.89
CA LEU A 438 11.17 -13.72 -25.93
C LEU A 438 10.34 -14.17 -27.14
N LEU A 439 9.33 -13.37 -27.46
CA LEU A 439 8.48 -13.54 -28.63
C LEU A 439 8.95 -12.57 -29.71
N THR A 440 9.18 -13.07 -30.93
CA THR A 440 9.60 -12.25 -32.07
C THR A 440 8.75 -12.56 -33.30
N MET A 441 8.37 -11.56 -34.08
CA MET A 441 7.67 -11.74 -35.36
C MET A 441 8.12 -10.69 -36.38
N GLU A 442 8.17 -11.06 -37.67
CA GLU A 442 8.25 -10.07 -38.74
C GLU A 442 6.88 -9.38 -38.88
N SER A 443 6.86 -8.05 -38.92
CA SER A 443 5.63 -7.30 -39.23
C SER A 443 5.96 -6.03 -40.00
N SER A 444 5.10 -5.67 -40.96
CA SER A 444 5.13 -4.35 -41.59
C SER A 444 4.47 -3.27 -40.72
N SER A 445 3.71 -3.67 -39.70
CA SER A 445 3.14 -2.75 -38.71
C SER A 445 4.15 -2.39 -37.63
N THR A 446 4.18 -1.13 -37.22
CA THR A 446 4.98 -0.64 -36.08
C THR A 446 4.14 -0.54 -34.79
N ASP A 447 2.91 -1.04 -34.81
CA ASP A 447 2.01 -0.99 -33.66
C ASP A 447 2.32 -2.09 -32.64
N LEU A 448 2.86 -1.68 -31.50
CA LEU A 448 3.18 -2.56 -30.37
C LEU A 448 1.97 -2.86 -29.47
N ASP A 449 0.91 -2.04 -29.52
CA ASP A 449 -0.27 -2.23 -28.67
C ASP A 449 -1.09 -3.46 -29.11
N SER A 450 -1.13 -3.72 -30.41
CA SER A 450 -1.84 -4.86 -31.01
C SER A 450 -0.98 -6.13 -31.15
N PHE A 451 0.21 -6.18 -30.51
CA PHE A 451 1.20 -7.26 -30.68
C PHE A 451 0.61 -8.67 -30.53
N ALA A 452 -0.28 -8.89 -29.55
CA ALA A 452 -0.82 -10.22 -29.28
C ALA A 452 -1.69 -10.77 -30.42
N ASP A 453 -2.43 -9.90 -31.10
CA ASP A 453 -3.31 -10.29 -32.20
C ASP A 453 -2.51 -10.50 -33.48
N HIS A 454 -1.53 -9.62 -33.74
CA HIS A 454 -0.57 -9.80 -34.83
C HIS A 454 0.28 -11.07 -34.65
N PHE A 455 0.70 -11.40 -33.43
CA PHE A 455 1.51 -12.59 -33.17
C PHE A 455 0.74 -13.90 -33.40
N LYS A 456 -0.58 -13.90 -33.17
CA LYS A 456 -1.42 -15.08 -33.47
C LYS A 456 -1.50 -15.33 -34.97
N SER A 457 -1.67 -14.29 -35.78
CA SER A 457 -1.83 -14.36 -37.23
C SER A 457 -0.51 -14.31 -38.02
N ALA A 458 0.61 -13.99 -37.37
CA ALA A 458 1.92 -13.91 -38.00
C ALA A 458 2.39 -15.29 -38.52
N ILE A 459 2.80 -15.31 -39.79
CA ILE A 459 3.36 -16.49 -40.47
C ILE A 459 4.81 -16.70 -40.01
N LYS A 460 5.62 -15.64 -39.98
CA LYS A 460 7.00 -15.66 -39.51
C LYS A 460 7.10 -15.17 -38.07
N LYS A 461 7.11 -16.12 -37.14
CA LYS A 461 7.27 -15.87 -35.70
C LYS A 461 8.20 -16.91 -35.06
N ALA A 462 8.83 -16.52 -33.97
CA ALA A 462 9.73 -17.36 -33.20
C ALA A 462 9.58 -17.08 -31.71
N GLU A 463 9.85 -18.10 -30.90
CA GLU A 463 9.78 -18.07 -29.44
C GLU A 463 11.08 -18.61 -28.86
N PHE A 464 11.69 -17.84 -27.97
CA PHE A 464 12.93 -18.22 -27.29
C PHE A 464 12.71 -18.27 -25.78
N LYS A 465 13.12 -19.37 -25.16
CA LYS A 465 12.93 -19.63 -23.74
C LYS A 465 14.28 -19.58 -23.04
N PHE A 466 14.35 -18.84 -21.95
CA PHE A 466 15.56 -18.75 -21.16
C PHE A 466 15.34 -19.22 -19.72
N LYS A 467 16.38 -19.85 -19.16
CA LYS A 467 16.53 -20.10 -17.72
C LYS A 467 17.55 -19.13 -17.14
N CYS A 468 17.43 -18.79 -15.85
CA CYS A 468 18.46 -18.02 -15.17
C CYS A 468 19.54 -18.94 -14.56
N LYS A 469 20.80 -18.52 -14.69
CA LYS A 469 21.97 -19.04 -14.00
C LYS A 469 22.72 -17.88 -13.35
N LEU A 470 23.35 -18.12 -12.20
CA LEU A 470 24.27 -17.18 -11.60
C LEU A 470 25.70 -17.44 -12.10
N SER A 471 26.43 -16.38 -12.46
CA SER A 471 27.82 -16.49 -12.88
C SER A 471 28.71 -16.98 -11.72
N GLU A 472 29.67 -17.85 -12.02
CA GLU A 472 30.57 -18.48 -11.04
C GLU A 472 31.44 -17.45 -10.30
N ASN A 473 31.60 -16.26 -10.88
CA ASN A 473 32.35 -15.14 -10.31
C ASN A 473 31.56 -14.37 -9.23
N VAL A 474 30.27 -14.66 -9.04
CA VAL A 474 29.43 -13.99 -8.03
C VAL A 474 29.42 -14.80 -6.75
N LYS A 475 30.23 -14.38 -5.76
CA LYS A 475 30.05 -14.82 -4.37
C LYS A 475 28.86 -14.07 -3.78
N LEU A 476 27.76 -14.79 -3.59
CA LEU A 476 26.66 -14.31 -2.75
C LEU A 476 27.12 -14.44 -1.30
N ASP A 477 26.90 -13.40 -0.49
CA ASP A 477 27.06 -13.52 0.96
C ASP A 477 26.18 -14.67 1.45
N GLU A 478 26.66 -15.50 2.40
CA GLU A 478 25.82 -16.54 2.98
C GLU A 478 24.55 -15.91 3.55
N PRO A 479 23.39 -16.58 3.47
CA PRO A 479 22.21 -16.09 4.16
C PRO A 479 22.53 -16.09 5.65
N GLU A 480 22.87 -14.93 6.21
CA GLU A 480 22.71 -14.71 7.63
C GLU A 480 21.26 -15.10 7.91
N GLU A 481 21.04 -16.23 8.60
CA GLU A 481 19.80 -16.47 9.30
C GLU A 481 19.66 -15.31 10.29
N ARG A 482 19.04 -14.20 9.87
CA ARG A 482 18.44 -13.22 10.77
C ARG A 482 17.19 -13.81 11.39
N ARG A 483 17.36 -14.97 12.04
CA ARG A 483 16.59 -15.31 13.21
C ARG A 483 17.13 -14.43 14.33
N SER A 484 16.24 -13.56 14.82
CA SER A 484 16.26 -13.04 16.19
C SER A 484 17.47 -12.17 16.61
N SER A 485 17.68 -11.03 15.94
CA SER A 485 18.27 -9.86 16.62
C SER A 485 17.31 -9.22 17.65
N PHE A 486 16.02 -9.60 17.62
CA PHE A 486 15.00 -9.14 18.58
C PHE A 486 15.02 -9.89 19.93
N LEU A 487 15.36 -11.19 19.96
CA LEU A 487 15.42 -11.95 21.22
C LEU A 487 16.75 -11.78 21.97
N LEU A 488 17.85 -11.49 21.27
CA LEU A 488 19.14 -11.23 21.92
C LEU A 488 19.20 -9.85 22.59
N GLN A 489 18.43 -8.87 22.10
CA GLN A 489 18.37 -7.54 22.71
C GLN A 489 17.43 -7.49 23.93
N GLN A 490 16.45 -8.40 24.01
CA GLN A 490 15.57 -8.52 25.18
C GLN A 490 16.19 -9.33 26.35
N GLN A 491 17.19 -10.18 26.09
CA GLN A 491 17.94 -10.87 27.16
C GLN A 491 19.09 -10.04 27.74
N GLN A 492 19.55 -8.97 27.08
CA GLN A 492 20.61 -8.10 27.60
C GLN A 492 20.14 -7.04 28.62
N GLN A 493 18.85 -6.98 28.95
CA GLN A 493 18.33 -6.10 30.03
C GLN A 493 17.91 -6.83 31.32
N GLN A 494 18.12 -8.15 31.46
CA GLN A 494 17.75 -8.87 32.70
C GLN A 494 18.85 -9.63 33.47
N HIS A 495 20.11 -9.67 33.05
CA HIS A 495 21.18 -10.26 33.88
C HIS A 495 22.15 -9.24 34.44
N LYS A 496 21.73 -8.59 35.52
CA LYS A 496 22.64 -8.06 36.55
C LYS A 496 22.50 -8.93 37.81
N PHE A 497 22.77 -10.22 37.69
CA PHE A 497 23.14 -11.10 38.81
C PHE A 497 23.76 -12.39 38.25
N GLY A 498 24.97 -12.71 38.72
CA GLY A 498 25.58 -14.05 38.78
C GLY A 498 25.84 -14.79 37.47
N SER A 499 27.10 -14.96 37.12
CA SER A 499 27.56 -15.93 36.13
C SER A 499 27.13 -17.36 36.48
N PHE A 500 26.48 -18.05 35.54
CA PHE A 500 26.51 -19.51 35.49
C PHE A 500 26.74 -19.92 34.03
N SER A 501 27.87 -20.59 33.75
CA SER A 501 28.21 -21.04 32.40
C SER A 501 27.39 -22.26 32.01
N VAL A 502 26.74 -22.21 30.85
CA VAL A 502 26.06 -23.35 30.23
C VAL A 502 27.08 -24.15 29.39
N SER A 503 28.19 -24.54 30.02
CA SER A 503 29.13 -25.51 29.45
C SER A 503 28.77 -26.96 29.82
N ASP A 504 27.74 -27.18 30.64
CA ASP A 504 27.52 -28.48 31.30
C ASP A 504 26.29 -29.26 30.81
N PHE A 505 25.73 -28.92 29.66
CA PHE A 505 24.63 -29.70 29.08
C PHE A 505 25.10 -30.51 27.88
N ASN A 506 25.68 -31.67 28.16
CA ASN A 506 25.78 -32.78 27.22
C ASN A 506 24.38 -33.35 26.98
N ILE A 507 23.62 -32.72 26.08
CA ILE A 507 22.24 -33.12 25.77
C ILE A 507 22.29 -34.28 24.79
N ASN A 508 22.00 -35.49 25.28
CA ASN A 508 21.88 -36.68 24.46
C ASN A 508 20.69 -36.56 23.50
N LEU A 509 20.99 -36.20 22.25
CA LEU A 509 20.07 -36.24 21.10
C LEU A 509 19.17 -37.48 21.04
N PRO A 510 19.63 -38.73 21.35
CA PRO A 510 18.72 -39.89 21.38
C PRO A 510 17.62 -39.80 22.44
N LEU A 511 17.87 -39.15 23.58
CA LEU A 511 16.86 -39.00 24.64
C LEU A 511 15.72 -38.05 24.19
N ILE A 512 16.06 -36.97 23.51
CA ILE A 512 15.07 -36.02 22.96
C ILE A 512 14.19 -36.71 21.92
N VAL A 513 14.80 -37.51 21.04
CA VAL A 513 14.06 -38.28 20.04
C VAL A 513 13.12 -39.29 20.71
N SER A 514 13.56 -39.97 21.77
CA SER A 514 12.69 -40.88 22.54
C SER A 514 11.53 -40.16 23.23
N VAL A 515 11.76 -38.96 23.79
CA VAL A 515 10.69 -38.16 24.42
C VAL A 515 9.67 -37.68 23.38
N LEU A 516 10.13 -37.22 22.22
CA LEU A 516 9.25 -36.82 21.11
C LEU A 516 8.45 -38.00 20.58
N PHE A 517 9.05 -39.19 20.49
CA PHE A 517 8.34 -40.41 20.09
C PHE A 517 7.27 -40.82 21.10
N LEU A 518 7.57 -40.76 22.41
CA LEU A 518 6.59 -41.00 23.47
C LEU A 518 5.44 -40.00 23.44
N PHE A 519 5.72 -38.73 23.14
CA PHE A 519 4.69 -37.72 23.01
C PHE A 519 3.75 -37.99 21.82
N LEU A 520 4.30 -38.39 20.67
CA LEU A 520 3.50 -38.78 19.50
C LEU A 520 2.67 -40.05 19.77
N MET A 521 3.22 -41.03 20.50
CA MET A 521 2.46 -42.21 20.94
C MET A 521 1.30 -41.82 21.86
N PHE A 522 1.52 -40.92 22.82
CA PHE A 522 0.46 -40.44 23.70
C PHE A 522 -0.66 -39.72 22.93
N GLN A 523 -0.29 -38.86 21.97
CA GLN A 523 -1.26 -38.21 21.08
C GLN A 523 -2.07 -39.24 20.27
N PHE A 524 -1.41 -40.29 19.77
CA PHE A 524 -2.09 -41.36 19.04
C PHE A 524 -3.09 -42.13 19.91
N PHE A 525 -2.70 -42.51 21.14
CA PHE A 525 -3.60 -43.16 22.09
C PHE A 525 -4.75 -42.26 22.52
N TYR A 526 -4.51 -40.97 22.73
CA TYR A 526 -5.55 -40.00 23.03
C TYR A 526 -6.60 -39.92 21.90
N ILE A 527 -6.15 -39.91 20.63
CA ILE A 527 -7.06 -39.93 19.48
C ILE A 527 -7.88 -41.22 19.42
N LEU A 528 -7.28 -42.38 19.74
CA LEU A 528 -8.00 -43.65 19.79
C LEU A 528 -9.04 -43.69 20.92
N GLN A 529 -8.71 -43.17 22.10
CA GLN A 529 -9.63 -43.05 23.23
C GLN A 529 -10.84 -42.17 22.86
N VAL A 530 -10.59 -40.98 22.31
CA VAL A 530 -11.66 -40.07 21.86
C VAL A 530 -12.53 -40.71 20.78
N ARG A 531 -11.96 -41.53 19.89
CA ARG A 531 -12.75 -42.28 18.91
C ARG A 531 -13.62 -43.36 19.56
N SER A 532 -13.11 -44.07 20.55
CA SER A 532 -13.87 -45.07 21.33
C SER A 532 -15.02 -44.41 22.07
N ASP A 533 -14.77 -43.31 22.78
CA ASP A 533 -15.79 -42.58 23.53
C ASP A 533 -16.89 -42.04 22.61
N ASN A 534 -16.52 -41.56 21.41
CA ASN A 534 -17.49 -41.15 20.39
C ASN A 534 -18.31 -42.31 19.82
N ALA A 535 -17.76 -43.54 19.76
CA ALA A 535 -18.51 -44.72 19.33
C ALA A 535 -19.56 -45.12 20.38
N VAL A 536 -19.19 -45.12 21.66
CA VAL A 536 -20.12 -45.38 22.78
C VAL A 536 -21.21 -44.30 22.84
N LEU A 537 -20.86 -43.04 22.59
CA LEU A 537 -21.84 -41.94 22.55
C LEU A 537 -22.86 -42.12 21.40
N ARG A 538 -22.44 -42.69 20.28
CA ARG A 538 -23.34 -43.00 19.15
C ARG A 538 -24.28 -44.15 19.47
N GLU A 539 -23.80 -45.21 20.13
CA GLU A 539 -24.65 -46.33 20.53
C GLU A 539 -25.70 -45.92 21.58
N THR A 540 -25.30 -45.11 22.57
CA THR A 540 -26.22 -44.58 23.59
C THR A 540 -27.26 -43.61 22.99
N LEU A 541 -26.88 -42.80 22.00
CA LEU A 541 -27.83 -41.97 21.25
C LEU A 541 -28.84 -42.81 20.46
N LEU A 542 -28.41 -43.91 19.85
CA LEU A 542 -29.29 -44.83 19.13
C LEU A 542 -30.24 -45.56 20.09
N SER A 543 -29.76 -46.02 21.25
CA SER A 543 -30.62 -46.66 22.26
C SER A 543 -31.65 -45.69 22.83
N LEU A 544 -31.25 -44.47 23.16
CA LEU A 544 -32.15 -43.40 23.61
C LEU A 544 -33.19 -43.04 22.54
N SER A 545 -32.77 -42.94 21.28
CA SER A 545 -33.70 -42.70 20.16
C SER A 545 -34.73 -43.82 20.01
N THR A 546 -34.32 -45.07 20.24
CA THR A 546 -35.20 -46.24 20.15
C THR A 546 -36.18 -46.28 21.33
N GLN A 547 -35.71 -46.03 22.56
CA GLN A 547 -36.56 -45.91 23.75
C GLN A 547 -37.56 -44.74 23.65
N MET A 548 -37.15 -43.60 23.08
CA MET A 548 -38.06 -42.49 22.83
C MET A 548 -39.16 -42.86 21.85
N LYS A 549 -38.83 -43.59 20.77
CA LYS A 549 -39.82 -44.12 19.81
C LYS A 549 -40.80 -45.09 20.48
N GLU A 550 -40.31 -46.01 21.30
CA GLU A 550 -41.15 -46.96 22.04
C GLU A 550 -42.04 -46.27 23.09
N SER A 551 -41.55 -45.22 23.77
CA SER A 551 -42.36 -44.43 24.71
C SER A 551 -43.43 -43.56 24.04
N SER A 552 -43.22 -43.20 22.78
CA SER A 552 -44.17 -42.40 21.98
C SER A 552 -45.28 -43.23 21.32
N ALA A 553 -45.08 -44.55 21.18
CA ALA A 553 -46.06 -45.46 20.60
C ALA A 553 -47.40 -45.54 21.36
N PRO A 554 -47.45 -45.69 22.72
CA PRO A 554 -48.72 -45.77 23.44
C PRO A 554 -49.49 -44.43 23.49
N ILE A 555 -48.81 -43.29 23.25
CA ILE A 555 -49.43 -41.96 23.21
C ILE A 555 -50.14 -41.73 21.86
N GLN A 556 -49.62 -42.30 20.78
CA GLN A 556 -50.28 -42.23 19.46
C GLN A 556 -51.49 -43.18 19.36
N GLU A 557 -51.46 -44.36 20.00
CA GLU A 557 -52.63 -45.25 20.06
C GLU A 557 -53.76 -44.67 20.91
N THR A 558 -53.46 -44.07 22.07
CA THR A 558 -54.48 -43.44 22.94
C THR A 558 -55.10 -42.17 22.31
N LEU A 559 -54.33 -41.37 21.56
CA LEU A 559 -54.87 -40.23 20.80
C LEU A 559 -55.71 -40.69 19.59
N ALA A 560 -55.37 -41.80 18.96
CA ALA A 560 -56.14 -42.37 17.85
C ALA A 560 -57.45 -43.04 18.31
N GLU A 561 -57.48 -43.62 19.52
CA GLU A 561 -58.70 -44.17 20.14
C GLU A 561 -59.63 -43.07 20.66
N ALA A 562 -59.08 -42.00 21.26
CA ALA A 562 -59.86 -40.83 21.67
C ALA A 562 -60.51 -40.12 20.46
N ALA A 563 -59.80 -40.00 19.34
CA ALA A 563 -60.33 -39.42 18.10
C ALA A 563 -61.40 -40.28 17.40
N LYS A 564 -61.48 -41.59 17.71
CA LYS A 564 -62.53 -42.49 17.22
C LYS A 564 -63.80 -42.50 18.09
N GLN A 565 -63.75 -41.95 19.31
CA GLN A 565 -64.91 -41.84 20.18
C GLN A 565 -65.66 -40.50 20.03
N GLU A 566 -65.06 -39.49 19.36
CA GLU A 566 -65.69 -38.20 19.05
C GLU A 566 -66.24 -38.10 17.60
N LEU A 567 -66.23 -39.20 16.84
CA LEU A 567 -66.76 -39.33 15.48
C LEU A 567 -67.83 -40.41 15.45
#